data_AF-A0A928DV59-F1
#
_entry.id   AF-A0A928DV59-F1
#
_cell.length_a   1.000
_cell.length_b   1.000
_cell.length_c   1.000
_cell.angle_alpha   90.00
_cell.angle_beta   90.00
_cell.angle_gamma   90.00
#
_symmetry.space_group_name_H-M   'P 1'
#
loop_
_entity.id
_entity.type
_entity.pdbx_description
1 polymer ?
#
loop_
_entity_poly.entity_id
_entity_poly.type
_entity_poly.pdbx_seq_one_letter_code
_entity_poly.pdbx_strand_id
1 'polypeptide(L)'
;MPDKTNREKKQKTSIVAQTEKKSVKKKGPITSKNINKSSTRSSGLSLTKKQKDEILAILTVGCSRKIAARYAGCAPSAISKIAAKDPDFACDLRHAEQQAEISSMKSINAAARQERYWKAAAWILERRNPEEYRLRSPGTFNEREFKFIITQLSEMIVEEVKSPAHRKRLLARIDEFLKSIEEKH
;
A
#
# COMPACT_ATOMS: atom_id res chain seq x y z
N MET A 1 32.30 -16.18 -54.43
CA MET A 1 31.08 -15.80 -55.18
C MET A 1 29.88 -15.83 -54.24
N PRO A 2 28.94 -14.88 -54.33
CA PRO A 2 28.34 -14.26 -53.16
C PRO A 2 26.89 -14.65 -52.87
N ASP A 3 26.58 -14.38 -51.60
CA ASP A 3 25.35 -14.32 -50.83
C ASP A 3 24.12 -13.82 -51.61
N LYS A 4 23.04 -14.61 -51.57
CA LYS A 4 21.78 -14.30 -52.25
C LYS A 4 20.75 -13.84 -51.22
N THR A 5 20.12 -12.71 -51.58
CA THR A 5 18.75 -12.35 -51.22
C THR A 5 18.51 -11.73 -49.83
N ASN A 6 19.38 -10.80 -49.48
CA ASN A 6 18.96 -9.50 -48.96
C ASN A 6 18.16 -8.74 -50.05
N ARG A 7 16.86 -9.05 -50.22
CA ARG A 7 16.00 -8.33 -51.19
C ARG A 7 14.49 -8.28 -50.88
N GLU A 8 14.07 -8.51 -49.62
CA GLU A 8 12.64 -8.55 -49.27
C GLU A 8 12.20 -7.71 -48.05
N LYS A 9 13.06 -6.85 -47.48
CA LYS A 9 12.66 -5.99 -46.35
C LYS A 9 12.81 -4.48 -46.56
N LYS A 10 12.88 -4.03 -47.81
CA LYS A 10 12.77 -2.62 -48.20
C LYS A 10 11.86 -2.47 -49.42
N GLN A 11 10.55 -2.64 -49.21
CA GLN A 11 9.47 -2.14 -50.07
C GLN A 11 8.14 -2.67 -49.51
N LYS A 12 7.62 -2.02 -48.47
CA LYS A 12 6.19 -1.98 -48.09
C LYS A 12 6.00 -0.84 -47.09
N THR A 13 6.49 0.32 -47.50
CA THR A 13 6.05 1.63 -47.01
C THR A 13 5.04 2.12 -48.05
N SER A 14 3.93 2.68 -47.59
CA SER A 14 2.83 3.20 -48.41
C SER A 14 1.97 2.14 -49.10
N ILE A 15 0.79 1.89 -48.52
CA ILE A 15 -0.56 1.82 -49.12
C ILE A 15 -1.45 1.23 -48.02
N VAL A 16 -2.10 2.09 -47.22
CA VAL A 16 -3.51 1.99 -46.81
C VAL A 16 -3.92 3.40 -46.38
N ALA A 17 -4.46 4.13 -47.34
CA ALA A 17 -5.34 5.25 -47.05
C ALA A 17 -6.70 4.68 -46.62
N GLN A 18 -7.32 5.38 -45.67
CA GLN A 18 -8.76 5.54 -45.54
C GLN A 18 -9.59 4.28 -45.25
N THR A 19 -10.10 4.19 -44.02
CA THR A 19 -11.53 3.92 -43.75
C THR A 19 -11.87 4.21 -42.29
N GLU A 20 -12.94 4.99 -42.10
CA GLU A 20 -13.83 5.06 -40.92
C GLU A 20 -13.25 5.62 -39.59
N LYS A 21 -13.29 6.93 -39.34
CA LYS A 21 -14.48 7.71 -38.89
C LYS A 21 -15.46 6.94 -37.97
N LYS A 22 -15.15 6.85 -36.67
CA LYS A 22 -16.15 6.79 -35.59
C LYS A 22 -15.83 7.75 -34.44
N SER A 23 -16.42 8.94 -34.57
CA SER A 23 -16.97 9.83 -33.52
C SER A 23 -16.41 9.72 -32.10
N VAL A 24 -15.29 10.40 -31.84
CA VAL A 24 -14.89 10.80 -30.48
C VAL A 24 -15.76 12.00 -30.07
N LYS A 25 -16.85 11.71 -29.35
CA LYS A 25 -17.69 12.75 -28.73
C LYS A 25 -16.91 13.34 -27.55
N LYS A 26 -16.17 14.43 -27.79
CA LYS A 26 -15.55 15.26 -26.76
C LYS A 26 -16.65 15.70 -25.77
N LYS A 27 -16.71 15.08 -24.60
CA LYS A 27 -17.44 15.65 -23.45
C LYS A 27 -16.64 16.88 -23.01
N GLY A 28 -17.23 18.05 -23.18
CA GLY A 28 -16.68 19.33 -22.75
C GLY A 28 -16.42 19.39 -21.24
N PRO A 29 -15.82 20.48 -20.76
CA PRO A 29 -15.50 20.64 -19.35
C PRO A 29 -16.77 20.48 -18.52
N ILE A 30 -16.67 19.66 -17.47
CA ILE A 30 -17.72 19.44 -16.48
C ILE A 30 -17.95 20.81 -15.83
N THR A 31 -18.98 21.50 -16.30
CA THR A 31 -19.45 22.74 -15.70
C THR A 31 -19.95 22.41 -14.31
N SER A 32 -19.28 22.96 -13.31
CA SER A 32 -19.70 22.98 -11.92
C SER A 32 -21.07 23.64 -11.81
N LYS A 33 -22.14 22.87 -11.99
CA LYS A 33 -23.51 23.30 -11.69
C LYS A 33 -23.65 23.42 -10.17
N ASN A 34 -23.46 24.65 -9.72
CA ASN A 34 -24.16 25.33 -8.64
C ASN A 34 -24.95 24.41 -7.67
N ILE A 35 -24.31 24.03 -6.57
CA ILE A 35 -24.93 23.29 -5.46
C ILE A 35 -25.20 24.28 -4.32
N ASN A 36 -26.03 25.29 -4.59
CA ASN A 36 -26.62 26.12 -3.55
C ASN A 36 -28.12 25.86 -3.53
N LYS A 37 -28.50 24.86 -2.76
CA LYS A 37 -29.85 24.79 -2.16
C LYS A 37 -29.67 24.53 -0.67
N SER A 38 -29.40 25.61 0.05
CA SER A 38 -29.57 25.69 1.48
C SER A 38 -31.05 25.47 1.82
N SER A 39 -31.40 24.24 2.18
CA SER A 39 -32.65 23.97 2.90
C SER A 39 -32.30 23.80 4.36
N THR A 40 -32.47 24.89 5.11
CA THR A 40 -32.67 24.85 6.55
C THR A 40 -33.99 24.12 6.82
N ARG A 41 -33.90 22.97 7.48
CA ARG A 41 -34.81 22.49 8.53
C ARG A 41 -34.26 21.17 9.05
N SER A 42 -34.20 21.09 10.37
CA SER A 42 -33.91 19.90 11.17
C SER A 42 -34.97 18.81 10.97
N SER A 43 -35.07 18.24 9.76
CA SER A 43 -35.75 16.98 9.54
C SER A 43 -34.79 15.85 9.93
N GLY A 44 -35.29 14.85 10.64
CA GLY A 44 -34.50 13.74 11.17
C GLY A 44 -33.49 13.23 10.15
N LEU A 45 -32.21 13.22 10.54
CA LEU A 45 -31.08 12.89 9.68
C LEU A 45 -31.14 11.39 9.32
N SER A 46 -31.98 11.06 8.34
CA SER A 46 -32.15 9.71 7.81
C SER A 46 -31.74 9.71 6.34
N LEU A 47 -30.84 8.80 5.97
CA LEU A 47 -30.51 8.54 4.58
C LEU A 47 -31.61 7.67 3.97
N THR A 48 -32.03 8.00 2.76
CA THR A 48 -32.91 7.12 1.99
C THR A 48 -32.17 5.83 1.62
N LYS A 49 -32.90 4.73 1.39
CA LYS A 49 -32.30 3.47 0.96
C LYS A 49 -31.42 3.65 -0.29
N LYS A 50 -31.92 4.40 -1.27
CA LYS A 50 -31.18 4.74 -2.49
C LYS A 50 -29.83 5.41 -2.19
N GLN A 51 -29.79 6.37 -1.27
CA GLN A 51 -28.54 7.03 -0.89
C GLN A 51 -27.58 6.07 -0.19
N LYS A 52 -28.07 5.15 0.67
CA LYS A 52 -27.24 4.12 1.28
C LYS A 52 -26.61 3.22 0.21
N ASP A 53 -27.41 2.74 -0.75
CA ASP A 53 -26.94 1.89 -1.85
C ASP A 53 -25.89 2.60 -2.71
N GLU A 54 -26.12 3.88 -3.07
CA GLU A 54 -25.16 4.71 -3.81
C GLU A 54 -23.85 4.90 -3.04
N ILE A 55 -23.92 5.13 -1.72
CA ILE A 55 -22.74 5.26 -0.87
C ILE A 55 -21.93 3.95 -0.87
N LEU A 56 -22.59 2.81 -0.64
CA LEU A 56 -21.94 1.50 -0.59
C LEU A 56 -21.27 1.15 -1.93
N ALA A 57 -21.94 1.43 -3.05
CA ALA A 57 -21.38 1.19 -4.38
C ALA A 57 -20.09 2.00 -4.61
N ILE A 58 -20.09 3.29 -4.24
CA ILE A 58 -18.92 4.17 -4.40
C ILE A 58 -17.76 3.73 -3.48
N LEU A 59 -18.06 3.32 -2.24
CA LEU A 59 -17.04 2.82 -1.32
C LEU A 59 -16.43 1.49 -1.79
N THR A 60 -17.23 0.59 -2.37
CA THR A 60 -16.77 -0.71 -2.88
C THR A 60 -15.71 -0.56 -4.00
N VAL A 61 -15.76 0.55 -4.75
CA VAL A 61 -14.76 0.89 -5.77
C VAL A 61 -13.46 1.45 -5.16
N GLY A 62 -13.48 1.83 -3.88
CA GLY A 62 -12.32 2.37 -3.14
C GLY A 62 -12.30 3.90 -3.05
N CYS A 63 -13.42 4.57 -3.30
CA CYS A 63 -13.53 6.00 -3.04
C CYS A 63 -13.69 6.29 -1.55
N SER A 64 -13.41 7.53 -1.14
CA SER A 64 -13.60 7.96 0.26
C SER A 64 -15.08 8.23 0.58
N ARG A 65 -15.45 8.10 1.87
CA ARG A 65 -16.79 8.48 2.37
C ARG A 65 -17.18 9.92 2.02
N LYS A 66 -16.22 10.85 1.93
CA LYS A 66 -16.46 12.24 1.51
C LYS A 66 -16.91 12.33 0.06
N ILE A 67 -16.31 11.54 -0.84
CA ILE A 67 -16.71 11.48 -2.25
C ILE A 67 -18.09 10.81 -2.36
N ALA A 68 -18.30 9.69 -1.67
CA ALA A 68 -19.57 9.00 -1.61
C ALA A 68 -20.72 9.91 -1.14
N ALA A 69 -20.50 10.68 -0.07
CA ALA A 69 -21.48 11.64 0.46
C ALA A 69 -21.83 12.73 -0.55
N ARG A 70 -20.82 13.31 -1.23
CA ARG A 70 -21.04 14.30 -2.28
C ARG A 70 -21.83 13.73 -3.46
N TYR A 71 -21.55 12.48 -3.82
CA TYR A 71 -22.26 11.79 -4.89
C TYR A 71 -23.73 11.53 -4.54
N ALA A 72 -23.99 11.00 -3.34
CA ALA A 72 -25.34 10.72 -2.84
C ALA A 72 -26.12 11.98 -2.37
N GLY A 73 -25.51 13.16 -2.47
CA GLY A 73 -26.14 14.42 -2.10
C GLY A 73 -26.39 14.60 -0.60
N CYS A 74 -25.54 14.02 0.25
CA CYS A 74 -25.65 14.14 1.71
C CYS A 74 -24.41 14.78 2.35
N ALA A 75 -24.55 15.25 3.59
CA ALA A 75 -23.41 15.71 4.37
C ALA A 75 -22.51 14.52 4.75
N PRO A 76 -21.16 14.63 4.69
CA PRO A 76 -20.27 13.54 5.10
C PRO A 76 -20.49 13.08 6.55
N SER A 77 -20.85 14.02 7.45
CA SER A 77 -21.18 13.72 8.84
C SER A 77 -22.46 12.89 9.01
N ALA A 78 -23.36 12.91 8.03
CA ALA A 78 -24.58 12.11 8.06
C ALA A 78 -24.29 10.61 7.98
N ILE A 79 -23.31 10.20 7.16
CA ILE A 79 -22.89 8.79 7.03
C ILE A 79 -22.47 8.24 8.39
N SER A 80 -21.55 8.93 9.08
CA SER A 80 -21.07 8.50 10.40
C SER A 80 -22.16 8.50 11.46
N LYS A 81 -23.03 9.52 11.47
CA LYS A 81 -24.13 9.61 12.44
C LYS A 81 -25.17 8.50 12.24
N ILE A 82 -25.43 8.11 10.99
CA ILE A 82 -26.39 7.05 10.69
C ILE A 82 -25.78 5.69 10.94
N ALA A 83 -24.52 5.46 10.58
CA ALA A 83 -23.79 4.25 10.94
C ALA A 83 -23.75 4.02 12.46
N ALA A 84 -23.66 5.09 13.27
CA ALA A 84 -23.73 4.97 14.72
C ALA A 84 -25.11 4.55 15.25
N LYS A 85 -26.19 4.80 14.49
CA LYS A 85 -27.58 4.48 14.87
C LYS A 85 -28.09 3.19 14.23
N ASP A 86 -27.50 2.78 13.12
CA ASP A 86 -27.91 1.66 12.28
C ASP A 86 -26.72 0.70 12.14
N PRO A 87 -26.63 -0.33 13.00
CA PRO A 87 -25.54 -1.30 12.99
C PRO A 87 -25.40 -2.07 11.68
N ASP A 88 -26.51 -2.35 10.99
CA ASP A 88 -26.50 -3.09 9.73
C ASP A 88 -25.85 -2.24 8.64
N PHE A 89 -26.24 -0.97 8.52
CA PHE A 89 -25.59 -0.04 7.61
C PHE A 89 -24.10 0.17 7.96
N ALA A 90 -23.74 0.16 9.24
CA ALA A 90 -22.34 0.21 9.66
C ALA A 90 -21.55 -1.05 9.27
N CYS A 91 -22.19 -2.21 9.30
CA CYS A 91 -21.61 -3.46 8.81
C CYS A 91 -21.38 -3.40 7.30
N ASP A 92 -22.39 -2.99 6.54
CA ASP A 92 -22.29 -2.84 5.09
C ASP A 92 -21.21 -1.84 4.67
N LEU A 93 -21.12 -0.71 5.37
CA LEU A 93 -20.06 0.29 5.13
C LEU A 93 -18.66 -0.31 5.30
N ARG A 94 -18.43 -1.03 6.41
CA ARG A 94 -17.14 -1.69 6.66
C ARG A 94 -16.84 -2.73 5.61
N HIS A 95 -17.83 -3.53 5.22
CA HIS A 95 -17.67 -4.54 4.19
C HIS A 95 -17.33 -3.93 2.83
N ALA A 96 -18.00 -2.85 2.43
CA ALA A 96 -17.70 -2.12 1.19
C ALA A 96 -16.25 -1.58 1.20
N GLU A 97 -15.79 -1.03 2.31
CA GLU A 97 -14.41 -0.52 2.45
C GLU A 97 -13.37 -1.64 2.39
N GLN A 98 -13.62 -2.77 3.08
CA GLN A 98 -12.76 -3.95 3.01
C GLN A 98 -12.71 -4.55 1.61
N GLN A 99 -13.84 -4.58 0.91
CA GLN A 99 -13.91 -5.10 -0.45
C GLN A 99 -13.05 -4.27 -1.41
N ALA A 100 -13.00 -2.96 -1.24
CA ALA A 100 -12.12 -2.09 -2.01
C ALA A 100 -10.63 -2.36 -1.75
N GLU A 101 -10.26 -2.60 -0.49
CA GLU A 101 -8.91 -2.99 -0.11
C GLU A 101 -8.52 -4.33 -0.77
N ILE A 102 -9.40 -5.33 -0.69
CA ILE A 102 -9.20 -6.64 -1.32
C ILE A 102 -9.03 -6.49 -2.84
N SER A 103 -9.86 -5.65 -3.49
CA SER A 103 -9.78 -5.37 -4.92
C SER A 103 -8.44 -4.73 -5.31
N SER A 104 -7.97 -3.78 -4.49
CA SER A 104 -6.65 -3.16 -4.66
C SER A 104 -5.54 -4.20 -4.54
N MET A 105 -5.60 -5.07 -3.53
CA MET A 105 -4.62 -6.15 -3.35
C MET A 105 -4.63 -7.14 -4.51
N LYS A 106 -5.80 -7.49 -5.06
CA LYS A 106 -5.90 -8.32 -6.27
C LYS A 106 -5.23 -7.65 -7.47
N SER A 107 -5.42 -6.35 -7.63
CA SER A 107 -4.80 -5.57 -8.71
C SER A 107 -3.27 -5.53 -8.58
N ILE A 108 -2.75 -5.34 -7.37
CA ILE A 108 -1.30 -5.40 -7.11
C ILE A 108 -0.75 -6.79 -7.40
N ASN A 109 -1.44 -7.85 -6.96
CA ASN A 109 -1.07 -9.23 -7.27
C ASN A 109 -1.09 -9.52 -8.79
N ALA A 110 -2.03 -8.95 -9.54
CA ALA A 110 -2.07 -9.09 -10.99
C ALA A 110 -0.89 -8.36 -11.66
N ALA A 111 -0.56 -7.15 -11.19
CA ALA A 111 0.61 -6.40 -11.68
C ALA A 111 1.92 -7.15 -11.40
N ALA A 112 2.08 -7.72 -10.20
CA ALA A 112 3.27 -8.45 -9.78
C ALA A 112 3.61 -9.67 -10.66
N ARG A 113 2.64 -10.23 -11.39
CA ARG A 113 2.87 -11.32 -12.34
C ARG A 113 3.49 -10.87 -13.66
N GLN A 114 3.52 -9.57 -13.93
CA GLN A 114 4.09 -9.01 -15.15
C GLN A 114 5.53 -8.56 -14.88
N GLU A 115 6.46 -9.05 -15.69
CA GLU A 115 7.90 -8.77 -15.55
C GLU A 115 8.22 -7.27 -15.48
N ARG A 116 7.53 -6.45 -16.28
CA ARG A 116 7.71 -4.99 -16.30
C ARG A 116 7.40 -4.30 -14.97
N TYR A 117 6.62 -4.94 -14.09
CA TYR A 117 6.17 -4.40 -12.80
C TYR A 117 6.82 -5.15 -11.61
N TRP A 118 8.10 -5.48 -11.72
CA TRP A 118 8.86 -6.16 -10.67
C TRP A 118 8.74 -5.50 -9.28
N LYS A 119 8.58 -4.17 -9.21
CA LYS A 119 8.38 -3.44 -7.94
C LYS A 119 7.14 -3.90 -7.18
N ALA A 120 6.06 -4.29 -7.89
CA ALA A 120 4.87 -4.82 -7.24
C ALA A 120 5.14 -6.20 -6.60
N ALA A 121 5.95 -7.04 -7.24
CA ALA A 121 6.38 -8.31 -6.68
C ALA A 121 7.31 -8.12 -5.48
N ALA A 122 8.29 -7.20 -5.57
CA ALA A 122 9.17 -6.84 -4.47
C ALA A 122 8.37 -6.32 -3.26
N TRP A 123 7.41 -5.42 -3.48
CA TRP A 123 6.54 -4.90 -2.42
C TRP A 123 5.73 -6.00 -1.71
N ILE A 124 5.23 -7.00 -2.45
CA ILE A 124 4.55 -8.15 -1.84
C ILE A 124 5.52 -8.95 -0.97
N LEU A 125 6.75 -9.20 -1.42
CA LEU A 125 7.77 -9.93 -0.65
C LEU A 125 8.15 -9.19 0.63
N GLU A 126 8.42 -7.88 0.54
CA GLU A 126 8.73 -7.00 1.68
C GLU A 126 7.64 -7.03 2.77
N ARG A 127 6.38 -7.17 2.39
CA ARG A 127 5.25 -7.23 3.33
C ARG A 127 5.01 -8.61 3.91
N ARG A 128 5.26 -9.67 3.14
CA ARG A 128 5.09 -11.06 3.60
C ARG A 128 6.22 -11.50 4.51
N ASN A 129 7.45 -11.16 4.15
CA ASN A 129 8.68 -11.61 4.79
C ASN A 129 9.58 -10.40 5.07
N PRO A 130 9.19 -9.52 6.02
CA PRO A 130 9.91 -8.27 6.27
C PRO A 130 11.37 -8.49 6.70
N GLU A 131 11.66 -9.50 7.51
CA GLU A 131 13.03 -9.76 7.98
C GLU A 131 14.03 -10.05 6.85
N GLU A 132 13.55 -10.69 5.78
CA GLU A 132 14.38 -11.12 4.65
C GLU A 132 14.47 -10.06 3.55
N TYR A 133 13.37 -9.37 3.26
CA TYR A 133 13.26 -8.51 2.07
C TYR A 133 13.14 -7.02 2.38
N ARG A 134 12.82 -6.62 3.62
CA ARG A 134 12.74 -5.20 3.96
C ARG A 134 14.14 -4.59 3.90
N LEU A 135 14.22 -3.40 3.33
CA LEU A 135 15.45 -2.63 3.35
C LEU A 135 15.85 -2.36 4.81
N ARG A 136 17.02 -2.84 5.22
CA ARG A 136 17.56 -2.57 6.55
C ARG A 136 17.85 -1.07 6.66
N SER A 137 17.40 -0.46 7.75
CA SER A 137 17.72 0.94 8.02
C SER A 137 19.25 1.09 8.13
N PRO A 138 19.85 2.13 7.53
CA PRO A 138 21.27 2.41 7.74
C PRO A 138 21.52 2.56 9.25
N GLY A 139 22.46 1.76 9.79
CA GLY A 139 22.74 1.69 11.23
C GLY A 139 22.13 0.48 11.96
N THR A 140 21.47 -0.44 11.26
CA THR A 140 21.03 -1.72 11.85
C THR A 140 22.17 -2.73 11.75
N PHE A 141 22.66 -3.22 12.89
CA PHE A 141 23.67 -4.28 12.94
C PHE A 141 23.04 -5.64 12.70
N ASN A 142 23.63 -6.46 11.84
CA ASN A 142 23.28 -7.88 11.79
C ASN A 142 23.86 -8.61 13.02
N GLU A 143 23.36 -9.81 13.33
CA GLU A 143 23.79 -10.57 14.51
C GLU A 143 25.31 -10.75 14.62
N ARG A 144 25.98 -10.99 13.48
CA ARG A 144 27.45 -11.14 13.42
C ARG A 144 28.16 -9.82 13.71
N GLU A 145 27.67 -8.72 13.16
CA GLU A 145 28.19 -7.38 13.43
C GLU A 145 27.99 -6.99 14.90
N PHE A 146 26.82 -7.29 15.46
CA PHE A 146 26.53 -7.01 16.87
C PHE A 146 27.45 -7.80 17.81
N LYS A 147 27.64 -9.10 17.56
CA LYS A 147 28.60 -9.95 18.29
C LYS A 147 30.01 -9.37 18.21
N PHE A 148 30.46 -9.02 17.02
CA PHE A 148 31.78 -8.42 16.82
C PHE A 148 31.96 -7.12 17.64
N ILE A 149 30.98 -6.21 17.59
CA ILE A 149 31.02 -4.94 18.31
C ILE A 149 31.06 -5.16 19.82
N ILE A 150 30.22 -6.05 20.37
CA ILE A 150 30.19 -6.32 21.80
C ILE A 150 31.48 -6.98 22.27
N THR A 151 32.04 -7.93 21.51
CA THR A 151 33.33 -8.54 21.85
C THR A 151 34.44 -7.49 21.91
N GLN A 152 34.55 -6.64 20.88
CA GLN A 152 35.55 -5.56 20.85
C GLN A 152 35.38 -4.58 22.02
N LEU A 153 34.13 -4.17 22.32
CA LEU A 153 33.85 -3.30 23.47
C LEU A 153 34.25 -3.97 24.79
N SER A 154 33.97 -5.27 24.94
CA SER A 154 34.29 -6.02 26.15
C SER A 154 35.80 -6.14 26.37
N GLU A 155 36.57 -6.35 25.30
CA GLU A 155 38.04 -6.39 25.33
C GLU A 155 38.61 -5.03 25.79
N MET A 156 38.14 -3.92 25.19
CA MET A 156 38.55 -2.57 25.59
C MET A 156 38.26 -2.26 27.06
N ILE A 157 37.08 -2.65 27.56
CA ILE A 157 36.73 -2.44 28.98
C ILE A 157 37.62 -3.31 29.88
N VAL A 158 37.89 -4.55 29.49
CA VAL A 158 38.73 -5.47 30.27
C VAL A 158 40.17 -4.95 30.37
N GLU A 159 40.71 -4.35 29.30
CA GLU A 159 42.04 -3.72 29.32
C GLU A 159 42.14 -2.64 30.40
N GLU A 160 41.14 -1.78 30.53
CA GLU A 160 41.11 -0.67 31.50
C GLU A 160 40.87 -1.12 32.96
N VAL A 161 40.25 -2.29 33.18
CA VAL A 161 39.95 -2.77 34.54
C VAL A 161 41.18 -3.41 35.18
N LYS A 162 41.83 -2.76 36.16
CA LYS A 162 43.09 -3.25 36.78
C LYS A 162 42.98 -4.56 37.57
N SER A 163 41.79 -4.94 38.05
CA SER A 163 41.61 -6.09 38.94
C SER A 163 41.24 -7.37 38.17
N PRO A 164 42.05 -8.45 38.22
CA PRO A 164 41.78 -9.70 37.50
C PRO A 164 40.44 -10.36 37.88
N ALA A 165 40.07 -10.26 39.16
CA ALA A 165 38.80 -10.78 39.66
C ALA A 165 37.59 -10.03 39.08
N HIS A 166 37.70 -8.72 38.89
CA HIS A 166 36.65 -7.91 38.27
C HIS A 166 36.54 -8.16 36.75
N ARG A 167 37.67 -8.33 36.06
CA ARG A 167 37.70 -8.71 34.62
C ARG A 167 36.91 -10.00 34.36
N LYS A 168 37.19 -11.05 35.13
CA LYS A 168 36.53 -12.36 34.98
C LYS A 168 35.03 -12.29 35.23
N ARG A 169 34.61 -11.54 36.27
CA ARG A 169 33.18 -11.34 36.58
C ARG A 169 32.46 -10.57 35.46
N LEU A 170 33.09 -9.54 34.90
CA LEU A 170 32.51 -8.74 33.83
C LEU A 170 32.30 -9.58 32.56
N LEU A 171 33.33 -10.32 32.12
CA LEU A 171 33.25 -11.18 30.94
C LEU A 171 32.17 -12.25 31.08
N ALA A 172 32.08 -12.91 32.24
CA ALA A 172 31.04 -13.90 32.49
C ALA A 172 29.62 -13.30 32.37
N ARG A 173 29.42 -12.07 32.84
CA ARG A 173 28.12 -11.39 32.79
C ARG A 173 27.75 -10.93 31.38
N ILE A 174 28.75 -10.55 30.57
CA ILE A 174 28.54 -10.22 29.15
C ILE A 174 28.22 -11.49 28.36
N ASP A 175 28.92 -12.60 28.61
CA ASP A 175 28.67 -13.89 27.95
C ASP A 175 27.26 -14.44 28.28
N GLU A 176 26.85 -14.37 29.54
CA GLU A 176 25.49 -14.73 29.96
C GLU A 176 24.42 -13.85 29.29
N PHE A 177 24.68 -12.54 29.18
CA PHE A 177 23.80 -11.63 28.47
C PHE A 177 23.70 -11.97 26.97
N LEU A 178 24.81 -12.27 26.30
CA LEU A 178 24.83 -12.66 24.89
C LEU A 178 24.03 -13.95 24.64
N LYS A 179 24.18 -14.97 25.50
CA LYS A 179 23.38 -16.20 25.43
C LYS A 179 21.89 -15.95 25.60
N SER A 180 21.51 -15.04 26.51
CA SER A 180 20.10 -14.68 26.73
C SER A 180 19.44 -13.98 25.53
N ILE A 181 20.23 -13.36 24.64
CA ILE A 181 19.74 -12.76 23.40
C ILE A 181 19.50 -13.83 22.34
N GLU A 182 20.38 -14.83 22.25
CA GLU A 182 20.24 -15.96 21.32
C GLU A 182 19.01 -16.82 21.62
N GLU A 183 18.63 -17.00 22.88
CA GLU A 183 17.46 -17.79 23.26
C GLU A 183 16.11 -17.08 23.02
N LYS A 184 16.13 -15.76 22.77
CA LYS A 184 14.91 -14.94 22.58
C LYS A 184 14.54 -14.70 21.11
N HIS A 185 15.35 -15.17 20.18
CA HIS A 185 15.12 -15.08 18.73
C HIS A 185 14.99 -16.48 18.12
#